data_AF-G3NT86-F1
#
_entry.id   AF-G3NT86-F1
#
_cell.length_a   1.000
_cell.length_b   1.000
_cell.length_c   1.000
_cell.angle_alpha   90.00
_cell.angle_beta   90.00
_cell.angle_gamma   90.00
#
_symmetry.space_group_name_H-M   'P 1'
#
loop_
_entity.id
_entity.type
_entity.pdbx_description
1 polymer ?
#
loop_
_entity_poly.entity_id
_entity_poly.type
_entity_poly.pdbx_seq_one_letter_code
_entity_poly.pdbx_strand_id
1 'polypeptide(L)'
;LSLPKRKKQANELRKTLKPLLEKRRRARINDSLSHLKSLILPLVGKDNARYSKLEKADILEMTVRFLRDLPSTPVKDSADSYKEGYKACLQRVSTLLPKTSLDQDACSSRTLPQIQQRLLSLKSSFSSRMESQSPSRAQSGAQAVSAAMWRPW
;
A
#
# COMPACT_ATOMS: atom_id res chain seq x y z
N LEU A 1 -29.80 28.62 41.21
CA LEU A 1 -29.98 27.14 41.25
C LEU A 1 -30.73 26.65 39.99
N SER A 2 -30.06 26.26 38.89
CA SER A 2 -30.74 25.69 37.69
C SER A 2 -29.98 24.54 36.97
N LEU A 3 -28.96 23.98 37.61
CA LEU A 3 -28.14 22.89 37.07
C LEU A 3 -28.85 21.53 36.84
N PRO A 4 -29.82 21.07 37.67
CA PRO A 4 -30.41 19.75 37.48
C PRO A 4 -31.35 19.66 36.28
N LYS A 5 -31.98 20.77 35.88
CA LYS A 5 -32.92 20.81 34.74
C LYS A 5 -32.19 20.71 33.39
N ARG A 6 -31.02 21.35 33.26
CA ARG A 6 -30.15 21.26 32.06
C ARG A 6 -29.55 19.87 31.85
N LYS A 7 -29.13 19.19 32.92
CA LYS A 7 -28.59 17.82 32.84
C LYS A 7 -29.66 16.80 32.41
N LYS A 8 -30.90 16.94 32.89
CA LYS A 8 -32.02 16.09 32.48
C LYS A 8 -32.38 16.28 31.00
N GLN A 9 -32.46 17.53 30.52
CA GLN A 9 -32.71 17.82 29.09
C GLN A 9 -31.61 17.26 28.18
N ALA A 10 -30.33 17.40 28.55
CA ALA A 10 -29.23 16.82 27.79
C ALA A 10 -29.27 15.29 27.76
N ASN A 11 -29.72 14.63 28.83
CA ASN A 11 -29.87 13.18 28.89
C ASN A 11 -31.03 12.69 27.99
N GLU A 12 -32.17 13.37 28.02
CA GLU A 12 -33.30 13.06 27.13
C GLU A 12 -32.94 13.30 25.66
N LEU A 13 -32.21 14.39 25.36
CA LEU A 13 -31.69 14.64 24.02
C LEU A 13 -30.70 13.56 23.58
N ARG A 14 -29.84 13.06 24.47
CA ARG A 14 -28.97 11.91 24.16
C ARG A 14 -29.78 10.64 23.88
N LYS A 15 -30.82 10.35 24.67
CA LYS A 15 -31.68 9.18 24.46
C LYS A 15 -32.40 9.20 23.12
N THR A 16 -32.77 10.38 22.61
CA THR A 16 -33.45 10.51 21.30
C THR A 16 -32.48 10.65 20.13
N LEU A 17 -31.33 11.28 20.30
CA LEU A 17 -30.33 11.44 19.23
C LEU A 17 -29.51 10.17 18.99
N LYS A 18 -29.18 9.39 20.04
CA LYS A 18 -28.45 8.12 19.90
C LYS A 18 -29.10 7.14 18.89
N PRO A 19 -30.42 6.84 18.95
CA PRO A 19 -31.05 5.93 17.98
C PRO A 19 -31.06 6.50 16.56
N LEU A 20 -31.18 7.82 16.40
CA LEU A 20 -31.10 8.47 15.08
C LEU A 20 -29.70 8.36 14.47
N LEU A 21 -28.65 8.63 15.27
CA LEU A 21 -27.26 8.50 14.84
C LEU A 21 -26.91 7.05 14.48
N GLU A 22 -27.38 6.09 15.28
CA GLU A 22 -27.16 4.67 15.00
C GLU A 22 -27.91 4.22 13.73
N LYS A 23 -29.14 4.70 13.51
CA LYS A 23 -29.86 4.46 12.25
C LYS A 23 -29.08 5.00 11.05
N ARG A 24 -28.53 6.22 11.13
CA ARG A 24 -27.68 6.80 10.08
C ARG A 24 -26.39 6.01 9.88
N ARG A 25 -25.75 5.55 10.96
CA ARG A 25 -24.54 4.70 10.87
C ARG A 25 -24.83 3.38 10.18
N ARG A 26 -25.93 2.71 10.56
CA ARG A 26 -26.38 1.44 9.94
C ARG A 26 -26.70 1.62 8.46
N ALA A 27 -27.37 2.70 8.09
CA ALA A 27 -27.63 3.03 6.68
C ALA A 27 -26.31 3.12 5.89
N ARG A 28 -25.35 3.92 6.37
CA ARG A 28 -24.02 4.05 5.74
C ARG A 28 -23.31 2.70 5.56
N ILE A 29 -23.38 1.82 6.56
CA ILE A 29 -22.77 0.48 6.47
C ILE A 29 -23.46 -0.36 5.41
N ASN A 30 -24.78 -0.38 5.38
CA ASN A 30 -25.53 -1.13 4.37
C ASN A 30 -25.27 -0.59 2.95
N ASP A 31 -25.14 0.73 2.79
CA ASP A 31 -24.80 1.36 1.52
C ASP A 31 -23.40 0.92 1.07
N SER A 32 -22.41 0.94 1.98
CA SER A 32 -21.05 0.47 1.67
C SER A 32 -21.01 -1.02 1.30
N LEU A 33 -21.79 -1.88 1.98
CA LEU A 33 -21.88 -3.30 1.63
C LEU A 33 -22.53 -3.52 0.25
N SER A 34 -23.52 -2.70 -0.09
CA SER A 34 -24.18 -2.76 -1.40
C SER A 34 -23.23 -2.35 -2.52
N HIS A 35 -22.48 -1.25 -2.33
CA HIS A 35 -21.43 -0.83 -3.27
C HIS A 35 -20.32 -1.87 -3.40
N LEU A 36 -19.90 -2.46 -2.28
CA LEU A 36 -18.86 -3.49 -2.27
C LEU A 36 -19.30 -4.72 -3.07
N LYS A 37 -20.55 -5.16 -2.88
CA LYS A 37 -21.16 -6.23 -3.66
C LYS A 37 -21.15 -5.92 -5.16
N SER A 38 -21.58 -4.72 -5.57
CA SER A 38 -21.60 -4.34 -6.99
C SER A 38 -20.20 -4.26 -7.61
N LEU A 39 -19.18 -3.93 -6.81
CA LEU A 39 -17.79 -3.86 -7.27
C LEU A 39 -17.17 -5.26 -7.39
N ILE A 40 -17.37 -6.11 -6.38
CA ILE A 40 -16.67 -7.39 -6.28
C ILE A 40 -17.22 -8.43 -7.26
N LEU A 41 -18.55 -8.55 -7.40
CA LEU A 41 -19.19 -9.56 -8.28
C LEU A 41 -18.62 -9.58 -9.70
N PRO A 42 -18.53 -8.45 -10.42
CA PRO A 42 -17.93 -8.41 -11.76
C PRO A 42 -16.46 -8.82 -11.74
N LEU A 43 -15.68 -8.35 -10.76
CA LEU A 43 -14.24 -8.62 -10.66
C LEU A 43 -13.93 -10.11 -10.43
N VAL A 44 -14.81 -10.83 -9.74
CA VAL A 44 -14.67 -12.27 -9.51
C VAL A 44 -15.44 -13.14 -10.52
N GLY A 45 -15.98 -12.53 -11.59
CA GLY A 45 -16.71 -13.24 -12.65
C GLY A 45 -18.02 -13.89 -12.19
N LYS A 46 -18.73 -13.29 -11.24
CA LYS A 46 -20.01 -13.78 -10.70
C LYS A 46 -21.22 -12.96 -11.20
N ASP A 47 -22.28 -13.64 -11.62
CA ASP A 47 -23.49 -13.00 -12.17
C ASP A 47 -24.37 -12.31 -11.12
N ASN A 48 -24.61 -11.00 -11.26
CA ASN A 48 -25.43 -10.22 -10.33
C ASN A 48 -26.80 -10.81 -9.98
N ALA A 49 -27.48 -11.46 -10.94
CA ALA A 49 -28.79 -12.06 -10.71
C ALA A 49 -28.77 -13.20 -9.68
N ARG A 50 -27.77 -14.08 -9.75
CA ARG A 50 -27.63 -15.24 -8.83
C ARG A 50 -27.21 -14.83 -7.43
N TYR A 51 -26.59 -13.65 -7.30
CA TYR A 51 -26.07 -13.13 -6.04
C TYR A 51 -26.93 -12.00 -5.47
N SER A 52 -28.12 -11.77 -6.02
CA SER A 52 -29.08 -10.76 -5.55
C SER A 52 -29.41 -10.85 -4.06
N LYS A 53 -29.38 -12.06 -3.47
CA LYS A 53 -29.70 -12.34 -2.06
C LYS A 53 -28.50 -12.70 -1.16
N LEU A 54 -27.28 -12.27 -1.50
CA LEU A 54 -26.09 -12.54 -0.69
C LEU A 54 -26.22 -12.09 0.76
N GLU A 55 -25.76 -12.93 1.69
CA GLU A 55 -25.64 -12.56 3.10
C GLU A 55 -24.47 -11.58 3.31
N LYS A 56 -24.51 -10.83 4.41
CA LYS A 56 -23.45 -9.86 4.72
C LYS A 56 -22.08 -10.54 4.91
N ALA A 57 -22.08 -11.74 5.49
CA ALA A 57 -20.87 -12.52 5.68
C ALA A 57 -20.25 -12.92 4.32
N ASP A 58 -21.06 -13.40 3.38
CA ASP A 58 -20.59 -13.79 2.05
C ASP A 58 -19.98 -12.63 1.27
N ILE A 59 -20.61 -11.44 1.33
CA ILE A 59 -20.06 -10.23 0.69
C ILE A 59 -18.66 -9.94 1.24
N LEU A 60 -18.48 -10.02 2.56
CA LEU A 60 -17.20 -9.77 3.21
C LEU A 60 -16.17 -10.86 2.89
N GLU A 61 -16.57 -12.13 2.94
CA GLU A 61 -15.67 -13.25 2.64
C GLU A 61 -15.14 -13.18 1.21
N MET A 62 -16.04 -13.00 0.24
CA MET A 62 -15.67 -12.87 -1.17
C MET A 62 -14.74 -11.67 -1.40
N THR A 63 -15.00 -10.55 -0.74
CA THR A 63 -14.12 -9.36 -0.80
C THR A 63 -12.74 -9.68 -0.23
N VAL A 64 -12.67 -10.31 0.95
CA VAL A 64 -11.40 -10.66 1.58
C VAL A 64 -10.60 -11.63 0.72
N ARG A 65 -11.26 -12.61 0.11
CA ARG A 65 -10.64 -13.54 -0.84
C ARG A 65 -10.07 -12.78 -2.05
N PHE A 66 -10.87 -11.93 -2.67
CA PHE A 66 -10.42 -11.09 -3.78
C PHE A 66 -9.16 -10.27 -3.41
N LEU A 67 -9.17 -9.62 -2.24
CA LEU A 67 -8.02 -8.81 -1.79
C LEU A 67 -6.77 -9.64 -1.48
N ARG A 68 -6.93 -10.90 -1.04
CA ARG A 68 -5.80 -11.82 -0.82
C ARG A 68 -5.22 -12.36 -2.12
N ASP A 69 -6.08 -12.54 -3.13
CA ASP A 69 -5.70 -13.04 -4.44
C ASP A 69 -5.08 -11.92 -5.32
N LEU A 70 -5.26 -10.64 -4.94
CA LEU A 70 -4.54 -9.54 -5.57
C LEU A 70 -3.03 -9.76 -5.39
N PRO A 71 -2.23 -9.57 -6.46
CA PRO A 71 -0.79 -9.61 -6.33
C PRO A 71 -0.40 -8.58 -5.27
N SER A 72 0.18 -9.05 -4.16
CA SER A 72 0.77 -8.19 -3.15
C SER A 72 1.86 -7.40 -3.85
N THR A 73 1.55 -6.19 -4.31
CA THR A 73 2.58 -5.24 -4.67
C THR A 73 3.34 -5.03 -3.37
N PRO A 74 4.59 -5.50 -3.23
CA PRO A 74 5.37 -5.06 -2.09
C PRO A 74 5.30 -3.55 -2.15
N VAL A 75 4.86 -2.93 -1.05
CA VAL A 75 5.02 -1.49 -0.86
C VAL A 75 6.50 -1.30 -1.17
N LYS A 76 6.83 -0.74 -2.35
CA LYS A 76 8.23 -0.64 -2.77
C LYS A 76 8.87 0.18 -1.67
N ASP A 77 9.64 -0.46 -0.80
CA ASP A 77 10.38 0.25 0.21
C ASP A 77 11.16 1.32 -0.55
N SER A 78 11.25 2.54 0.00
CA SER A 78 12.01 3.62 -0.65
C SER A 78 13.42 3.15 -1.04
N ALA A 79 13.96 2.17 -0.29
CA ALA A 79 15.16 1.43 -0.60
C ALA A 79 15.10 0.68 -1.94
N ASP A 80 14.04 -0.09 -2.23
CA ASP A 80 13.89 -0.85 -3.48
C ASP A 80 13.67 0.05 -4.70
N SER A 81 12.91 1.14 -4.53
CA SER A 81 12.79 2.16 -5.59
C SER A 81 14.13 2.86 -5.87
N TYR A 82 14.92 3.16 -4.83
CA TYR A 82 16.26 3.74 -4.99
C TYR A 82 17.22 2.76 -5.66
N LYS A 83 17.21 1.48 -5.26
CA LYS A 83 18.05 0.41 -5.82
C LYS A 83 17.77 0.22 -7.31
N GLU A 84 16.50 0.20 -7.70
CA GLU A 84 16.08 0.10 -9.09
C GLU A 84 16.51 1.32 -9.90
N GLY A 85 16.33 2.53 -9.36
CA GLY A 85 16.79 3.78 -9.98
C GLY A 85 18.32 3.84 -10.15
N TYR A 86 19.08 3.42 -9.15
CA TYR A 86 20.54 3.37 -9.21
C TYR A 86 21.04 2.36 -10.26
N LYS A 87 20.44 1.16 -10.31
CA LYS A 87 20.75 0.15 -11.34
C LYS A 87 20.44 0.68 -12.74
N ALA A 88 19.28 1.31 -12.93
CA ALA A 88 18.90 1.90 -14.21
C ALA A 88 19.87 3.00 -14.64
N CYS A 89 20.30 3.86 -13.71
CA CYS A 89 21.31 4.89 -13.95
C CYS A 89 22.65 4.29 -14.41
N LEU A 90 23.18 3.32 -13.65
CA LEU A 90 24.45 2.66 -14.00
C LEU A 90 24.39 1.97 -15.37
N GLN A 91 23.28 1.30 -15.69
CA GLN A 91 23.08 0.71 -17.01
C GLN A 91 23.11 1.78 -18.10
N ARG A 92 22.40 2.89 -17.90
CA ARG A 92 22.35 3.98 -18.88
C ARG A 92 23.73 4.60 -19.10
N VAL A 93 24.48 4.88 -18.03
CA VAL A 93 25.86 5.38 -18.11
C VAL A 93 26.75 4.38 -18.86
N SER A 94 26.69 3.09 -18.55
CA SER A 94 27.46 2.07 -19.25
C SER A 94 27.15 1.97 -20.75
N THR A 95 25.91 2.27 -21.16
CA THR A 95 25.50 2.24 -22.57
C THR A 95 25.84 3.51 -23.34
N LEU A 96 25.87 4.66 -22.66
CA LEU A 96 26.10 5.97 -23.28
C LEU A 96 27.58 6.34 -23.31
N LEU A 97 28.36 5.95 -22.31
CA LEU A 97 29.78 6.28 -22.22
C LEU A 97 30.61 5.82 -23.44
N PRO A 98 30.37 4.64 -24.05
CA PRO A 98 31.04 4.26 -25.29
C PRO A 98 30.53 4.99 -26.54
N LYS A 99 29.33 5.61 -26.46
CA LYS A 99 28.66 6.29 -27.57
C LYS A 99 28.87 7.80 -27.55
N THR A 100 29.30 8.36 -26.42
CA THR A 100 29.74 9.75 -26.35
C THR A 100 31.07 9.87 -27.05
N SER A 101 31.04 10.27 -28.32
CA SER A 101 32.21 10.82 -29.01
C SER A 101 32.58 12.15 -28.35
N LEU A 102 33.20 12.07 -27.17
CA LEU A 102 34.00 13.17 -26.67
C LEU A 102 35.23 13.19 -27.56
N ASP A 103 35.44 14.36 -28.15
CA ASP A 103 36.42 14.69 -29.16
C ASP A 103 37.73 13.89 -29.04
N GLN A 104 38.17 13.38 -30.19
CA GLN A 104 39.12 12.27 -30.37
C GLN A 104 40.51 12.54 -29.75
N ASP A 105 40.79 13.77 -29.34
CA ASP A 105 42.10 14.23 -28.88
C ASP A 105 42.26 14.36 -27.36
N ALA A 106 41.18 14.34 -26.56
CA ALA A 106 41.28 14.27 -25.09
C ALA A 106 41.28 12.82 -24.55
N CYS A 107 41.05 11.85 -25.43
CA CYS A 107 40.69 10.47 -25.09
C CYS A 107 41.80 9.45 -25.44
N SER A 108 43.05 9.89 -25.54
CA SER A 108 44.15 8.96 -25.74
C SER A 108 44.57 8.31 -24.41
N SER A 109 44.25 7.02 -24.31
CA SER A 109 44.91 5.99 -23.49
C SER A 109 44.52 5.82 -22.01
N ARG A 110 44.14 6.86 -21.23
CA ARG A 110 44.01 6.68 -19.76
C ARG A 110 42.67 6.93 -19.09
N THR A 111 41.78 7.77 -19.63
CA THR A 111 40.61 8.25 -18.88
C THR A 111 39.38 7.35 -19.02
N LEU A 112 38.99 6.95 -20.23
CA LEU A 112 37.86 6.01 -20.44
C LEU A 112 38.05 4.65 -19.75
N PRO A 113 39.23 3.99 -19.81
CA PRO A 113 39.46 2.74 -19.09
C PRO A 113 39.34 2.93 -17.57
N GLN A 114 39.84 4.05 -17.04
CA GLN A 114 39.71 4.39 -15.62
C GLN A 114 38.25 4.61 -15.21
N ILE A 115 37.45 5.29 -16.05
CA ILE A 115 36.03 5.51 -15.78
C ILE A 115 35.27 4.17 -15.83
N GLN A 116 35.55 3.31 -16.82
CA GLN A 116 34.97 1.97 -16.90
C GLN A 116 35.34 1.12 -15.67
N GLN A 117 36.60 1.15 -15.24
CA GLN A 117 37.06 0.40 -14.07
C GLN A 117 36.41 0.91 -12.77
N ARG A 118 36.22 2.23 -12.63
CA ARG A 118 35.47 2.81 -11.51
C ARG A 118 33.99 2.41 -11.54
N LEU A 119 33.35 2.37 -12.71
CA LEU A 119 31.97 1.92 -12.84
C LEU A 119 31.79 0.44 -12.47
N LEU A 120 32.74 -0.41 -12.85
CA LEU A 120 32.75 -1.83 -12.46
C LEU A 120 32.95 -2.00 -10.95
N SER A 121 33.84 -1.22 -10.34
CA SER A 121 34.05 -1.19 -8.88
C SER A 121 32.82 -0.68 -8.11
N LEU A 122 32.14 0.34 -8.63
CA LEU A 122 30.87 0.83 -8.08
C LEU A 122 29.77 -0.23 -8.19
N LYS A 123 29.70 -0.94 -9.32
CA LYS A 123 28.74 -2.02 -9.53
C LYS A 123 28.97 -3.19 -8.58
N SER A 124 30.22 -3.60 -8.36
CA SER A 124 30.55 -4.69 -7.42
C SER A 124 30.30 -4.29 -5.95
N SER A 125 30.68 -3.07 -5.56
CA SER A 125 30.45 -2.54 -4.20
C SER A 125 28.96 -2.37 -3.89
N PHE A 126 28.16 -1.99 -4.88
CA PHE A 126 26.72 -1.91 -4.74
C PHE A 126 26.09 -3.31 -4.67
N SER A 127 26.54 -4.24 -5.51
CA SER A 127 26.04 -5.63 -5.51
C SER A 127 26.37 -6.35 -4.20
N SER A 128 27.55 -6.15 -3.62
CA SER A 128 27.91 -6.73 -2.32
C SER A 128 27.09 -6.14 -1.18
N ARG A 129 26.86 -4.82 -1.18
CA ARG A 129 25.98 -4.15 -0.20
C ARG A 129 24.52 -4.62 -0.31
N MET A 130 24.07 -4.99 -1.51
CA MET A 130 22.76 -5.55 -1.77
C MET A 130 22.63 -7.00 -1.29
N GLU A 131 23.64 -7.84 -1.52
CA GLU A 131 23.67 -9.23 -1.08
C GLU A 131 23.70 -9.36 0.45
N SER A 132 24.40 -8.43 1.13
CA SER A 132 24.36 -8.33 2.60
C SER A 132 22.99 -7.90 3.16
N GLN A 133 22.07 -7.44 2.31
CA GLN A 133 20.66 -7.21 2.64
C GLN A 133 19.78 -8.32 2.04
N SER A 134 20.19 -9.58 2.17
CA SER A 134 19.22 -10.68 2.13
C SER A 134 18.14 -10.44 3.19
N PRO A 135 16.85 -10.70 2.91
CA PRO A 135 15.75 -10.37 3.81
C PRO A 135 15.82 -11.29 5.01
N SER A 136 16.57 -10.91 6.04
CA SER A 136 16.31 -11.35 7.39
C SER A 136 14.88 -10.92 7.65
N ARG A 137 13.97 -11.89 7.53
CA ARG A 137 12.57 -11.86 7.88
C ARG A 137 12.42 -10.91 9.06
N ALA A 138 12.11 -9.65 8.76
CA ALA A 138 11.62 -8.75 9.76
C ALA A 138 10.37 -9.46 10.23
N GLN A 139 10.44 -10.04 11.43
CA GLN A 139 9.27 -10.10 12.26
C GLN A 139 8.85 -8.63 12.37
N SER A 140 8.03 -8.21 11.41
CA SER A 140 7.05 -7.19 11.63
C SER A 140 6.29 -7.74 12.81
N GLY A 141 6.77 -7.40 14.02
CA GLY A 141 5.96 -7.45 15.20
C GLY A 141 4.68 -6.81 14.73
N ALA A 142 3.62 -7.62 14.71
CA ALA A 142 2.29 -7.10 14.63
C ALA A 142 2.24 -6.16 15.82
N GLN A 143 2.57 -4.88 15.59
CA GLN A 143 1.96 -3.82 16.34
C GLN A 143 0.51 -4.13 16.06
N ALA A 144 -0.10 -4.76 17.06
CA ALA A 144 -1.49 -4.64 17.32
C ALA A 144 -1.70 -3.13 17.29
N VAL A 145 -1.98 -2.61 16.08
CA VAL A 145 -2.80 -1.44 15.90
C VAL A 145 -3.90 -1.76 16.86
N SER A 146 -3.86 -1.00 17.95
CA SER A 146 -4.68 -1.19 19.12
C SER A 146 -5.96 -1.81 18.62
N ALA A 147 -6.29 -2.99 19.14
CA ALA A 147 -7.68 -3.34 19.28
C ALA A 147 -8.28 -2.14 20.04
N ALA A 148 -8.54 -1.06 19.30
CA ALA A 148 -9.48 0.00 19.55
C ALA A 148 -10.77 -0.78 19.45
N MET A 149 -10.94 -1.55 20.53
CA MET A 149 -11.87 -2.61 20.76
C MET A 149 -13.14 -1.99 20.30
N TRP A 150 -13.63 -2.46 19.14
CA TRP A 150 -14.77 -1.92 18.43
C TRP A 150 -15.74 -1.41 19.47
N ARG A 151 -15.76 -0.10 19.72
CA ARG A 151 -16.53 0.40 20.86
C ARG A 151 -17.97 0.37 20.39
N PRO A 152 -18.82 -0.47 20.99
CA PRO A 152 -20.24 -0.42 20.65
C PRO A 152 -20.74 0.98 21.03
N TRP A 153 -21.53 1.59 20.14
CA TRP A 153 -22.26 2.82 20.43
C TRP A 153 -23.39 2.57 21.45
#